data_AF-G3ILB6-F1
#
_entry.id   AF-G3ILB6-F1
#
_cell.length_a   1.000
_cell.length_b   1.000
_cell.length_c   1.000
_cell.angle_alpha   90.00
_cell.angle_beta   90.00
_cell.angle_gamma   90.00
#
_symmetry.space_group_name_H-M   'P 1'
#
loop_
_entity.id
_entity.type
_entity.pdbx_description
1 polymer ?
#
loop_
_entity_poly.entity_id
_entity_poly.type
_entity_poly.pdbx_seq_one_letter_code
_entity_poly.pdbx_strand_id
1 'polypeptide(L)'
;MFDLALDALATKGRLIIIGFISGYQSPAGLSPIKAGALPAKLLKKSASLQGFFLNHYFSKYQAAMEHLLELYAHGELVCEVDLGHLAPEGRFIGLDSIFRAVDYMYTGKNTGKLVVELPHCVSSKL
;
A
#
# COMPACT_ATOMS: atom_id res chain seq x y z
N MET A 1 1.92 4.58 14.48
CA MET A 1 0.78 5.00 13.64
C MET A 1 -0.55 4.37 14.11
N PHE A 2 -0.64 3.04 14.27
CA PHE A 2 -1.88 2.36 14.69
C PHE A 2 -2.51 2.94 15.97
N ASP A 3 -1.74 3.02 17.06
CA ASP A 3 -2.24 3.52 18.36
C ASP A 3 -2.76 4.96 18.25
N LEU A 4 -2.08 5.82 17.47
CA LEU A 4 -2.49 7.21 17.24
C LEU A 4 -3.81 7.28 16.47
N ALA A 5 -3.95 6.48 15.41
CA ALA A 5 -5.16 6.46 14.60
C ALA A 5 -6.38 5.96 15.40
N LEU A 6 -6.17 4.96 16.27
CA LEU A 6 -7.20 4.48 17.21
C LEU A 6 -7.64 5.59 18.18
N ASP A 7 -6.69 6.34 18.74
CA ASP A 7 -6.98 7.43 19.67
C ASP A 7 -7.67 8.62 18.99
N ALA A 8 -7.40 8.85 17.71
CA ALA A 8 -7.99 9.90 16.91
C ALA A 8 -9.42 9.61 16.41
N LEU A 9 -9.95 8.39 16.59
CA LEU A 9 -11.30 8.05 16.10
C LEU A 9 -12.36 9.02 16.68
N ALA A 10 -13.24 9.53 15.83
CA ALA A 10 -14.45 10.23 16.27
C ALA A 10 -15.46 9.22 16.88
N THR A 11 -16.51 9.73 17.52
CA THR A 11 -17.66 8.89 17.89
C THR A 11 -18.25 8.25 16.61
N LYS A 12 -18.43 6.92 16.61
CA LYS A 12 -18.77 6.08 15.44
C LYS A 12 -17.69 6.01 14.36
N GLY A 13 -16.46 6.41 14.68
CA GLY A 13 -15.31 6.31 13.78
C GLY A 13 -14.99 4.86 13.40
N ARG A 14 -14.37 4.70 12.23
CA ARG A 14 -13.99 3.38 11.69
C ARG A 14 -12.52 3.39 11.32
N LEU A 15 -11.74 2.51 11.94
CA LEU A 15 -10.37 2.23 11.52
C LEU A 15 -10.38 0.97 10.65
N ILE A 16 -9.98 1.07 9.38
CA ILE A 16 -9.84 -0.07 8.48
C ILE A 16 -8.37 -0.50 8.45
N ILE A 17 -8.10 -1.74 8.83
CA ILE A 17 -6.76 -2.34 8.74
C ILE A 17 -6.57 -2.85 7.32
N ILE A 18 -5.80 -2.09 6.54
CA ILE A 18 -5.32 -2.48 5.21
C ILE A 18 -3.99 -3.25 5.31
N GLY A 19 -3.14 -2.85 6.25
CA GLY A 19 -1.82 -3.43 6.46
C GLY A 19 -1.11 -2.78 7.65
N PHE A 20 0.12 -3.22 7.90
CA PHE A 20 0.95 -2.80 9.02
C PHE A 20 2.44 -2.92 8.67
N ILE A 21 2.84 -2.23 7.59
CA ILE A 21 4.15 -2.34 6.95
C ILE A 21 5.35 -2.18 7.88
N SER A 22 5.20 -1.42 8.98
CA SER A 22 6.24 -1.27 10.01
C SER A 22 6.66 -2.58 10.68
N GLY A 23 5.85 -3.64 10.58
CA GLY A 23 6.13 -4.95 11.17
C GLY A 23 6.66 -6.00 10.19
N TYR A 24 6.57 -5.78 8.87
CA TYR A 24 6.80 -6.84 7.88
C TYR A 24 8.23 -7.36 7.84
N GLN A 25 9.23 -6.51 8.13
CA GLN A 25 10.63 -6.91 8.20
C GLN A 25 11.00 -7.58 9.53
N SER A 26 10.08 -7.62 10.51
CA SER A 26 10.34 -8.34 11.76
C SER A 26 10.23 -9.86 11.54
N PRO A 27 10.90 -10.70 12.35
CA PRO A 27 10.81 -12.15 12.21
C PRO A 27 9.38 -12.72 12.28
N ALA A 28 8.49 -12.06 13.03
CA ALA A 28 7.09 -12.47 13.14
C ALA A 28 6.18 -11.82 12.07
N GLY A 29 6.69 -10.85 11.31
CA GLY A 29 5.89 -10.03 10.38
C GLY A 29 4.89 -9.10 11.08
N LEU A 30 4.99 -8.93 12.40
CA LEU A 30 4.04 -8.17 13.23
C LEU A 30 4.69 -6.93 13.82
N SER A 31 3.90 -5.87 13.97
CA SER A 31 4.30 -4.67 14.70
C SER A 31 3.70 -4.71 16.10
N PRO A 32 4.45 -4.43 17.17
CA PRO A 32 3.88 -4.30 18.51
C PRO A 32 2.88 -3.13 18.54
N ILE A 33 1.76 -3.32 19.24
CA ILE A 33 0.71 -2.31 19.45
C ILE A 33 0.26 -2.31 20.91
N LYS A 34 -0.23 -1.17 21.40
CA LYS A 34 -0.78 -1.06 22.77
C LYS A 34 -2.25 -1.46 22.80
N ALA A 35 -2.53 -2.75 22.56
CA ALA A 35 -3.90 -3.25 22.40
C ALA A 35 -4.69 -3.47 23.71
N GLY A 36 -4.06 -3.41 24.88
CA GLY A 36 -4.71 -3.78 26.16
C GLY A 36 -5.99 -3.00 26.49
N ALA A 37 -6.07 -1.73 26.05
CA ALA A 37 -7.25 -0.88 26.26
C ALA A 37 -8.17 -0.79 25.03
N LEU A 38 -7.91 -1.57 23.96
CA LEU A 38 -8.61 -1.46 22.68
C LEU A 38 -10.14 -1.61 22.82
N PRO A 39 -10.69 -2.66 23.49
CA PRO A 39 -12.14 -2.80 23.62
C PRO A 39 -12.79 -1.61 24.32
N ALA A 40 -12.15 -1.10 25.38
CA ALA A 40 -12.66 0.05 26.13
C ALA A 40 -12.64 1.34 25.30
N LYS A 41 -11.58 1.57 24.50
CA LYS A 41 -11.47 2.72 23.60
C LYS A 41 -12.56 2.71 22.53
N LEU A 42 -12.81 1.55 21.91
CA LEU A 42 -13.86 1.39 20.90
C LEU A 42 -15.26 1.56 21.49
N LEU A 43 -15.53 0.93 22.66
CA LEU A 43 -16.81 1.02 23.35
C LEU A 43 -17.18 2.46 23.68
N LYS A 44 -16.26 3.23 24.29
CA LYS A 44 -16.49 4.64 24.66
C LYS A 44 -16.85 5.53 23.49
N LYS A 45 -16.38 5.20 22.29
CA LYS A 45 -16.61 5.98 21.07
C LYS A 45 -17.67 5.34 20.16
N SER A 46 -18.24 4.19 20.52
CA SER A 46 -19.05 3.38 19.62
C SER A 46 -18.37 3.17 18.25
N ALA A 47 -17.04 3.05 18.27
CA ALA A 47 -16.20 2.98 17.08
C ALA A 47 -15.89 1.52 16.69
N SER A 48 -15.36 1.31 15.49
CA SER A 48 -15.00 -0.03 15.01
C SER A 48 -13.59 -0.13 14.47
N LEU A 49 -13.05 -1.34 14.54
CA LEU A 49 -11.81 -1.76 13.91
C LEU A 49 -12.15 -2.90 12.93
N GLN A 50 -11.85 -2.72 11.64
CA GLN A 50 -12.26 -3.67 10.59
C GLN A 50 -11.07 -4.10 9.75
N GLY A 51 -10.82 -5.41 9.66
CA GLY A 51 -9.84 -5.94 8.71
C GLY A 51 -10.37 -5.95 7.28
N PHE A 52 -9.50 -5.68 6.31
CA PHE A 52 -9.77 -5.83 4.89
C PHE A 52 -8.67 -6.65 4.23
N PHE A 53 -9.06 -7.70 3.51
CA PHE A 53 -8.15 -8.52 2.72
C PHE A 53 -8.74 -8.69 1.33
N LEU A 54 -8.04 -8.20 0.30
CA LEU A 54 -8.56 -8.05 -1.06
C LEU A 54 -9.20 -9.34 -1.60
N ASN A 55 -8.58 -10.49 -1.34
CA ASN A 55 -9.02 -11.77 -1.87
C ASN A 55 -10.41 -12.21 -1.34
N HIS A 56 -10.88 -11.65 -0.22
CA HIS A 56 -12.24 -11.91 0.29
C HIS A 56 -13.33 -11.10 -0.42
N TYR A 57 -12.94 -10.15 -1.30
CA TYR A 57 -13.85 -9.22 -1.99
C TYR A 57 -13.75 -9.34 -3.51
N PHE A 58 -13.26 -10.46 -4.05
CA PHE A 58 -13.12 -10.63 -5.51
C PHE A 58 -14.44 -10.50 -6.28
N SER A 59 -15.59 -10.78 -5.66
CA SER A 59 -16.90 -10.52 -6.26
C SER A 59 -17.16 -9.04 -6.57
N LYS A 60 -16.38 -8.12 -6.01
CA LYS A 60 -16.42 -6.67 -6.26
C LYS A 60 -15.30 -6.18 -7.18
N TYR A 61 -14.33 -7.04 -7.51
CA TYR A 61 -13.10 -6.63 -8.16
C TYR A 61 -13.33 -6.07 -9.57
N GLN A 62 -14.13 -6.76 -10.39
CA GLN A 62 -14.39 -6.35 -11.77
C GLN A 62 -15.01 -4.94 -11.83
N ALA A 63 -16.13 -4.73 -11.13
CA ALA A 63 -16.82 -3.45 -11.12
C ALA A 63 -15.92 -2.31 -10.56
N ALA A 64 -15.10 -2.61 -9.55
CA ALA A 64 -14.15 -1.65 -9.02
C ALA A 64 -13.07 -1.28 -10.04
N MET A 65 -12.54 -2.27 -10.79
CA MET A 65 -11.50 -2.05 -11.78
C MET A 65 -12.01 -1.25 -12.99
N GLU A 66 -13.19 -1.58 -13.49
CA GLU A 66 -13.85 -0.85 -14.59
C GLU A 66 -14.00 0.64 -14.24
N HIS A 67 -14.56 0.94 -13.07
CA HIS A 67 -14.74 2.32 -12.61
C HIS A 67 -13.40 3.06 -12.41
N LEU A 68 -12.38 2.41 -11.83
CA LEU A 68 -11.05 3.02 -11.67
C LEU A 68 -10.39 3.36 -13.02
N LEU A 69 -10.57 2.50 -14.03
CA LEU A 69 -10.06 2.73 -15.39
C LEU A 69 -10.80 3.88 -16.08
N GLU A 70 -12.12 4.00 -15.89
CA GLU A 70 -12.91 5.13 -16.40
C GLU A 70 -12.43 6.46 -15.79
N LEU A 71 -12.28 6.53 -14.46
CA LEU A 71 -11.77 7.73 -13.79
C LEU A 71 -10.37 8.10 -14.26
N TYR A 72 -9.49 7.11 -14.47
CA TYR A 72 -8.16 7.35 -15.02
C TYR A 72 -8.22 7.87 -16.46
N ALA A 73 -9.03 7.24 -17.33
CA ALA A 73 -9.17 7.63 -18.73
C ALA A 73 -9.75 9.05 -18.90
N HIS A 74 -10.62 9.48 -17.97
CA HIS A 74 -11.18 10.84 -17.94
C HIS A 74 -10.27 11.87 -17.24
N GLY A 75 -9.14 11.46 -16.67
CA GLY A 75 -8.23 12.35 -15.94
C GLY A 75 -8.76 12.79 -14.56
N GLU A 76 -9.75 12.08 -14.02
CA GLU A 76 -10.34 12.34 -12.69
C GLU A 76 -9.58 11.62 -11.56
N LEU A 77 -8.72 10.65 -11.93
CA LEU A 77 -7.86 9.93 -11.01
C LEU A 77 -6.38 10.08 -11.40
N VAL A 78 -5.59 10.67 -10.51
CA VAL A 78 -4.13 10.73 -10.65
C VAL A 78 -3.54 9.36 -10.32
N CYS A 79 -2.94 8.71 -11.32
CA CYS A 79 -2.20 7.46 -11.18
C CYS A 79 -0.69 7.74 -11.13
N GLU A 80 -0.20 8.15 -9.97
CA GLU A 80 1.22 8.47 -9.77
C GLU A 80 2.08 7.20 -9.81
N VAL A 81 3.11 7.19 -10.65
CA VAL A 81 4.02 6.06 -10.84
C VAL A 81 5.44 6.48 -10.50
N ASP A 82 6.07 5.72 -9.60
CA ASP A 82 7.47 5.88 -9.25
C ASP A 82 8.31 4.80 -9.95
N LEU A 83 9.06 5.21 -10.97
CA LEU A 83 9.99 4.36 -11.71
C LEU A 83 11.42 4.43 -11.15
N GLY A 84 11.64 5.06 -9.99
CA GLY A 84 12.96 5.21 -9.38
C GLY A 84 13.82 6.31 -9.99
N HIS A 85 13.22 7.30 -10.66
CA HIS A 85 13.98 8.42 -11.26
C HIS A 85 14.82 9.19 -10.23
N LEU A 86 14.38 9.21 -8.97
CA LEU A 86 15.07 9.84 -7.84
C LEU A 86 15.79 8.84 -6.93
N ALA A 87 15.83 7.55 -7.31
CA ALA A 87 16.57 6.55 -6.57
C ALA A 87 18.09 6.74 -6.77
N PRO A 88 18.94 6.37 -5.78
CA PRO A 88 20.39 6.59 -5.87
C PRO A 88 21.05 5.99 -7.12
N GLU A 89 20.54 4.85 -7.57
CA GLU A 89 21.03 4.11 -8.74
C GLU A 89 20.15 4.33 -10.00
N GLY A 90 19.29 5.35 -9.96
CA GLY A 90 18.37 5.67 -11.05
C GLY A 90 17.26 4.63 -11.23
N ARG A 91 16.67 4.65 -12.44
CA ARG A 91 15.45 3.93 -12.78
C ARG A 91 15.49 2.44 -12.44
N PHE A 92 14.33 1.90 -12.08
CA PHE A 92 14.12 0.48 -11.87
C PHE A 92 13.83 -0.21 -13.21
N ILE A 93 14.88 -0.73 -13.85
CA ILE A 93 14.81 -1.41 -15.14
C ILE A 93 15.35 -2.84 -14.97
N GLY A 94 14.60 -3.82 -15.50
CA GLY A 94 14.95 -5.24 -15.44
C GLY A 94 14.60 -5.88 -14.09
N LEU A 95 14.48 -7.22 -14.08
CA LEU A 95 14.10 -7.98 -12.89
C LEU A 95 15.08 -7.78 -11.72
N ASP A 96 16.38 -7.62 -12.02
CA ASP A 96 17.40 -7.39 -10.99
C ASP A 96 17.18 -6.07 -10.23
N SER A 97 16.47 -5.10 -10.80
CA SER A 97 16.15 -3.85 -10.11
C SER A 97 15.04 -3.98 -9.06
N ILE A 98 14.33 -5.12 -9.01
CA ILE A 98 13.28 -5.38 -8.01
C ILE A 98 13.86 -5.30 -6.60
N PHE A 99 15.06 -5.83 -6.36
CA PHE A 99 15.70 -5.81 -5.05
C PHE A 99 15.86 -4.36 -4.54
N ARG A 100 16.41 -3.49 -5.40
CA ARG A 100 16.57 -2.06 -5.09
C ARG A 100 15.23 -1.35 -4.94
N ALA A 101 14.22 -1.70 -5.73
CA ALA A 101 12.89 -1.12 -5.63
C ALA A 101 12.20 -1.48 -4.30
N VAL A 102 12.36 -2.73 -3.83
CA VAL A 102 11.88 -3.16 -2.51
C VAL A 102 12.60 -2.42 -1.39
N ASP A 103 13.93 -2.30 -1.45
CA ASP A 103 14.70 -1.54 -0.46
C ASP A 103 14.26 -0.07 -0.44
N TYR A 104 14.06 0.53 -1.62
CA TYR A 104 13.59 1.90 -1.77
C TYR A 104 12.21 2.11 -1.12
N MET A 105 11.27 1.17 -1.30
CA MET A 105 9.97 1.16 -0.63
C MET A 105 10.12 1.18 0.91
N TYR A 106 10.99 0.32 1.45
CA TYR A 106 11.19 0.22 2.90
C TYR A 106 11.94 1.42 3.49
N THR A 107 12.66 2.19 2.67
CA THR A 107 13.19 3.51 3.10
C THR A 107 12.13 4.62 3.13
N GLY A 108 10.90 4.35 2.66
CA GLY A 108 9.80 5.30 2.66
C GLY A 108 9.99 6.47 1.69
N LYS A 109 10.81 6.30 0.65
CA LYS A 109 11.18 7.38 -0.28
C LYS A 109 10.22 7.51 -1.48
N ASN A 110 9.45 6.47 -1.79
CA ASN A 110 8.61 6.49 -2.98
C ASN A 110 7.42 7.43 -2.85
N THR A 111 7.06 8.08 -3.96
CA THR A 111 5.81 8.83 -4.09
C THR A 111 4.98 8.20 -5.21
N GLY A 112 3.83 7.62 -4.87
CA GLY A 112 3.02 6.85 -5.82
C GLY A 112 3.39 5.36 -5.86
N LYS A 113 2.92 4.68 -6.90
CA LYS A 113 3.10 3.23 -7.08
C LYS A 113 4.48 2.94 -7.66
N LEU A 114 5.31 2.21 -6.90
CA LEU A 114 6.56 1.66 -7.41
C LEU A 114 6.29 0.65 -8.52
N VAL A 115 6.92 0.89 -9.68
CA VAL A 115 6.86 0.02 -10.86
C VAL A 115 8.29 -0.24 -11.36
N VAL A 116 8.54 -1.49 -11.73
CA VAL A 116 9.79 -1.91 -12.39
C VAL A 116 9.49 -2.10 -13.86
N GLU A 117 10.27 -1.46 -14.72
CA GLU A 117 10.13 -1.58 -16.15
C GLU A 117 10.90 -2.80 -16.67
N LEU A 118 10.24 -3.59 -17.52
CA LEU A 118 10.87 -4.70 -18.25
C LEU A 118 10.91 -4.33 -19.74
N PRO A 119 11.96 -3.63 -20.21
CA PRO A 119 12.06 -3.24 -21.61
C PRO A 119 12.23 -4.48 -22.50
N HIS A 120 11.74 -4.40 -23.73
CA HIS A 120 11.94 -5.46 -24.70
C HIS A 120 13.43 -5.65 -25.01
N CYS A 121 13.86 -6.90 -25.13
CA CYS A 121 15.21 -7.23 -25.54
C CYS A 121 15.39 -6.84 -27.03
N VAL A 122 16.11 -5.75 -27.31
CA VAL A 122 16.53 -5.43 -28.68
C VAL A 122 17.70 -6.36 -29.03
N SER A 123 17.38 -7.62 -29.30
CA SER A 123 18.28 -8.58 -29.94
C SER A 123 17.78 -8.82 -31.37
N SER A 124 17.70 -7.77 -32.19
CA SER A 124 17.74 -7.96 -33.64
C SER A 124 19.21 -8.09 -34.02
N LYS A 125 19.74 -9.31 -33.94
CA LYS A 125 20.93 -9.71 -34.70
C LYS A 125 20.41 -10.37 -35.98
N LEU A 126 20.24 -9.55 -37.02
CA LEU A 126 20.47 -9.99 -38.40
C LEU A 126 21.97 -10.16 -38.61
#